data_AF-A0A0L7RAU0-F1
#
_entry.id   AF-A0A0L7RAU0-F1
#
_cell.length_a   1.000
_cell.length_b   1.000
_cell.length_c   1.000
_cell.angle_alpha   90.00
_cell.angle_beta   90.00
_cell.angle_gamma   90.00
#
_symmetry.space_group_name_H-M   'P 1'
#
loop_
_entity.id
_entity.type
_entity.pdbx_description
1 polymer ?
#
loop_
_entity_poly.entity_id
_entity_poly.type
_entity_poly.pdbx_seq_one_letter_code
_entity_poly.pdbx_strand_id
1 'polypeptide(L)'
;MSSRGKKNKKKVLTRRPRHVVGKEEKYRQERDKSDKEDEESEEEEKWLFSFPVAMWDLEQCDPKKCSGKKLVRHGLVKILRLGARFSGLVLTPIGQKCVSPTDRGIVQDYGCAVVDCSWARLDDTPFGRMRTPNPRLLPFLVAANPINYGKPCQLSCVEAIAATLLITGFPEEAKYYLGKFSWGHSFLELNDELLKSYSLCKNAEEIIAVQEKFLVDARAEKLNRHAVSDFPPTDSESEEEKEEATPVKTISQIDEQVKDMHIG
;
A
#
# COMPACT_ATOMS: atom_id res chain seq x y z
N MET A 1 13.37 59.19 -60.89
CA MET A 1 13.79 59.98 -59.70
C MET A 1 12.85 59.64 -58.54
N SER A 2 13.42 59.34 -57.36
CA SER A 2 12.84 59.29 -56.00
C SER A 2 11.32 59.13 -55.80
N SER A 3 10.92 58.14 -55.00
CA SER A 3 9.99 58.38 -53.88
C SER A 3 10.11 57.30 -52.80
N ARG A 4 10.31 57.78 -51.56
CA ARG A 4 10.33 57.10 -50.27
C ARG A 4 9.04 56.33 -49.95
N GLY A 5 9.16 55.25 -49.17
CA GLY A 5 8.01 54.57 -48.55
C GLY A 5 8.34 53.68 -47.34
N LYS A 6 8.60 54.32 -46.18
CA LYS A 6 8.36 53.92 -44.77
C LYS A 6 8.77 52.52 -44.24
N LYS A 7 9.69 52.58 -43.26
CA LYS A 7 10.00 51.57 -42.24
C LYS A 7 8.75 51.17 -41.44
N ASN A 8 8.56 49.87 -41.20
CA ASN A 8 7.68 49.39 -40.13
C ASN A 8 8.49 48.51 -39.14
N LYS A 9 8.93 49.14 -38.05
CA LYS A 9 9.47 48.47 -36.85
C LYS A 9 8.27 48.00 -36.01
N LYS A 10 8.15 46.69 -35.78
CA LYS A 10 7.66 46.02 -34.55
C LYS A 10 7.37 44.55 -34.85
N LYS A 11 8.38 43.68 -34.76
CA LYS A 11 8.17 42.26 -34.45
C LYS A 11 8.43 42.09 -32.96
N VAL A 12 7.36 42.16 -32.17
CA VAL A 12 7.37 41.75 -30.77
C VAL A 12 7.58 40.24 -30.78
N LEU A 13 8.72 39.77 -30.25
CA LEU A 13 8.95 38.36 -29.98
C LEU A 13 8.00 37.94 -28.86
N THR A 14 6.84 37.39 -29.22
CA THR A 14 5.95 36.71 -28.27
C THR A 14 6.70 35.50 -27.73
N ARG A 15 7.27 35.62 -26.53
CA ARG A 15 7.82 34.49 -25.78
C ARG A 15 6.69 33.49 -25.56
N ARG A 16 6.85 32.25 -26.04
CA ARG A 16 5.93 31.16 -25.75
C ARG A 16 5.81 31.03 -24.22
N PRO A 17 4.60 30.95 -23.65
CA PRO A 17 4.46 30.72 -22.22
C PRO A 17 5.11 29.38 -21.87
N ARG A 18 6.03 29.37 -20.91
CA ARG A 18 6.53 28.12 -20.33
C ARG A 18 5.35 27.48 -19.61
N HIS A 19 4.86 26.38 -20.15
CA HIS A 19 3.94 25.51 -19.44
C HIS A 19 4.75 24.83 -18.33
N VAL A 20 4.64 25.35 -17.11
CA VAL A 20 5.27 24.76 -15.92
C VAL A 20 4.28 23.72 -15.41
N VAL A 21 4.55 22.45 -15.70
CA VAL A 21 3.77 21.32 -15.19
C VAL A 21 3.95 21.28 -13.67
N GLY A 22 2.84 21.22 -12.93
CA GLY A 22 2.88 21.11 -11.46
C GLY A 22 3.57 19.82 -11.03
N LYS A 23 4.17 19.81 -9.83
CA LYS A 23 4.91 18.63 -9.30
C LYS A 23 4.06 17.35 -9.37
N GLU A 24 2.78 17.45 -9.04
CA GLU A 24 1.82 16.34 -9.08
C GLU A 24 1.50 15.83 -10.49
N GLU A 25 1.42 16.74 -11.47
CA GLU A 25 1.17 16.39 -12.86
C GLU A 25 2.43 15.83 -13.54
N LYS A 26 3.62 16.27 -13.10
CA LYS A 26 4.89 15.67 -13.50
C LYS A 26 4.99 14.22 -13.04
N TYR A 27 4.65 13.93 -11.78
CA TYR A 27 4.58 12.54 -11.28
C TYR A 27 3.55 11.69 -12.03
N ARG A 28 2.41 12.28 -12.44
CA ARG A 28 1.42 11.58 -13.25
C ARG A 28 1.95 11.24 -14.64
N GLN A 29 2.62 12.20 -15.29
CA GLN A 29 3.23 11.99 -16.61
C GLN A 29 4.39 10.99 -16.59
N GLU A 30 5.20 10.98 -15.51
CA GLU A 30 6.25 9.98 -15.31
C GLU A 30 5.66 8.57 -15.12
N ARG A 31 4.56 8.44 -14.37
CA ARG A 31 3.81 7.17 -14.21
C ARG A 31 3.22 6.66 -15.53
N ASP A 32 2.56 7.53 -16.28
CA ASP A 32 1.94 7.18 -17.57
C ASP A 32 3.00 6.83 -18.64
N LYS A 33 4.24 7.29 -18.48
CA LYS A 33 5.38 6.91 -19.33
C LYS A 33 5.98 5.58 -18.91
N SER A 34 6.20 5.35 -17.61
CA SER A 34 6.72 4.05 -17.14
C SER A 34 5.78 2.91 -17.50
N ASP A 35 4.46 3.10 -17.36
CA ASP A 35 3.47 2.08 -17.72
C ASP A 35 3.41 1.78 -19.23
N LYS A 36 3.90 2.70 -20.09
CA LYS A 36 4.01 2.48 -21.55
C LYS A 36 5.34 1.87 -21.97
N GLU A 37 6.42 2.23 -21.29
CA GLU A 37 7.74 1.63 -21.53
C GLU A 37 7.76 0.15 -21.07
N ASP A 38 6.98 -0.20 -20.04
CA ASP A 38 6.73 -1.58 -19.61
C ASP A 38 6.05 -2.46 -20.70
N GLU A 39 5.31 -1.86 -21.66
CA GLU A 39 4.65 -2.60 -22.76
C GLU A 39 5.61 -2.97 -23.92
N GLU A 40 6.79 -2.33 -24.03
CA GLU A 40 7.72 -2.55 -25.16
C GLU A 40 8.86 -3.56 -24.87
N SER A 41 9.00 -4.05 -23.64
CA SER A 41 10.11 -4.95 -23.24
C SER A 41 9.65 -6.28 -22.62
N GLU A 42 8.63 -6.93 -23.19
CA GLU A 42 8.20 -8.27 -22.74
C GLU A 42 9.02 -9.37 -23.43
N GLU A 43 10.25 -9.61 -22.96
CA GLU A 43 10.80 -10.96 -23.07
C GLU A 43 9.90 -11.89 -22.25
N GLU A 44 9.45 -13.01 -22.84
CA GLU A 44 8.58 -14.00 -22.19
C GLU A 44 9.27 -14.60 -20.94
N GLU A 45 9.21 -13.89 -19.83
CA GLU A 45 9.60 -14.40 -18.52
C GLU A 45 8.60 -15.48 -18.12
N LYS A 46 8.94 -16.71 -18.52
CA LYS A 46 8.24 -17.93 -18.21
C LYS A 46 7.85 -17.95 -16.73
N TRP A 47 6.55 -18.04 -16.47
CA TRP A 47 5.92 -18.01 -15.15
C TRP A 47 6.71 -18.86 -14.13
N LEU A 48 7.42 -18.20 -13.21
CA LEU A 48 8.44 -18.80 -12.33
C LEU A 48 7.89 -19.50 -11.09
N PHE A 49 6.57 -19.50 -10.86
CA PHE A 49 5.99 -19.91 -9.58
C PHE A 49 5.38 -21.30 -9.63
N SER A 50 5.60 -22.05 -8.56
CA SER A 50 5.04 -23.40 -8.39
C SER A 50 3.57 -23.41 -7.97
N PHE A 51 3.01 -22.26 -7.59
CA PHE A 51 1.64 -22.13 -7.09
C PHE A 51 0.84 -21.01 -7.76
N PRO A 52 -0.49 -21.15 -7.86
CA PRO A 52 -1.34 -20.16 -8.51
C PRO A 52 -1.58 -18.93 -7.63
N VAL A 53 -1.58 -17.74 -8.22
CA VAL A 53 -2.11 -16.53 -7.56
C VAL A 53 -3.40 -16.11 -8.24
N ALA A 54 -4.43 -15.82 -7.44
CA ALA A 54 -5.77 -15.54 -7.95
C ALA A 54 -6.41 -14.33 -7.28
N MET A 55 -7.52 -13.86 -7.85
CA MET A 55 -8.21 -12.67 -7.34
C MET A 55 -9.68 -12.71 -7.68
N TRP A 56 -10.55 -12.35 -6.73
CA TRP A 56 -11.91 -11.94 -7.06
C TRP A 56 -11.91 -10.47 -7.39
N ASP A 57 -12.32 -10.16 -8.61
CA ASP A 57 -12.40 -8.80 -9.12
C ASP A 57 -13.86 -8.33 -9.09
N LEU A 58 -14.12 -7.26 -8.35
CA LEU A 58 -15.46 -6.69 -8.21
C LEU A 58 -15.73 -5.51 -9.15
N GLU A 59 -14.74 -5.12 -9.96
CA GLU A 59 -14.86 -4.03 -10.93
C GLU A 59 -15.29 -2.69 -10.29
N GLN A 60 -14.91 -2.47 -9.02
CA GLN A 60 -15.23 -1.26 -8.26
C GLN A 60 -14.16 -0.16 -8.39
N CYS A 61 -12.99 -0.51 -8.92
CA CYS A 61 -11.83 0.37 -9.05
C CYS A 61 -11.64 0.85 -10.50
N ASP A 62 -11.00 2.01 -10.69
CA ASP A 62 -10.56 2.47 -12.01
C ASP A 62 -9.53 1.46 -12.58
N PRO A 63 -9.81 0.81 -13.73
CA PRO A 63 -8.94 -0.23 -14.29
C PRO A 63 -7.50 0.24 -14.57
N LYS A 64 -7.30 1.54 -14.82
CA LYS A 64 -5.97 2.11 -15.08
C LYS A 64 -5.13 2.25 -13.83
N LYS A 65 -5.77 2.42 -12.67
CA LYS A 65 -5.09 2.63 -11.38
C LYS A 65 -5.08 1.37 -10.52
N CYS A 66 -5.92 0.39 -10.83
CA CYS A 66 -6.02 -0.83 -10.07
C CYS A 66 -4.77 -1.70 -10.23
N SER A 67 -4.07 -1.95 -9.12
CA SER A 67 -2.95 -2.89 -9.06
C SER A 67 -3.36 -4.31 -9.44
N GLY A 68 -4.56 -4.75 -9.03
CA GLY A 68 -5.10 -6.06 -9.39
C GLY A 68 -5.24 -6.23 -10.90
N LYS A 69 -5.85 -5.26 -11.59
CA LYS A 69 -5.95 -5.26 -13.06
C LYS A 69 -4.59 -5.18 -13.75
N LYS A 70 -3.60 -4.44 -13.20
CA LYS A 70 -2.21 -4.45 -13.73
C LYS A 70 -1.60 -5.86 -13.63
N LEU A 71 -1.75 -6.55 -12.50
CA LEU A 71 -1.26 -7.93 -12.34
C LEU A 71 -1.91 -8.92 -13.31
N VAL A 72 -3.20 -8.75 -13.61
CA VAL A 72 -3.90 -9.56 -14.62
C VAL A 72 -3.33 -9.33 -16.02
N ARG A 73 -3.02 -8.07 -16.39
CA ARG A 73 -2.40 -7.75 -17.68
C ARG A 73 -1.03 -8.42 -17.86
N HIS A 74 -0.23 -8.48 -16.80
CA HIS A 74 1.06 -9.20 -16.80
C HIS A 74 0.92 -10.73 -16.64
N GLY A 75 -0.29 -11.28 -16.65
CA GLY A 75 -0.51 -12.72 -16.51
C GLY A 75 -0.15 -13.31 -15.14
N LEU A 76 0.06 -12.48 -14.12
CA LEU A 76 0.51 -12.92 -12.80
C LEU A 76 -0.63 -13.37 -11.88
N VAL A 77 -1.85 -12.90 -12.15
CA VAL A 77 -3.03 -13.19 -11.32
C VAL A 77 -4.17 -13.70 -12.19
N LYS A 78 -4.79 -14.80 -11.76
CA LYS A 78 -6.00 -15.35 -12.39
C LYS A 78 -7.26 -14.75 -11.77
N ILE A 79 -8.15 -14.20 -12.60
CA ILE A 79 -9.46 -13.73 -12.14
C ILE A 79 -10.37 -14.92 -11.82
N LEU A 80 -10.97 -14.89 -10.63
CA LEU A 80 -11.98 -15.83 -10.16
C LEU A 80 -13.37 -15.23 -10.34
N ARG A 81 -14.32 -16.07 -10.79
CA ARG A 81 -15.74 -15.69 -10.84
C ARG A 81 -16.32 -15.65 -9.42
N LEU A 82 -17.28 -14.75 -9.18
CA LEU A 82 -18.06 -14.76 -7.94
C LEU A 82 -18.75 -16.12 -7.75
N GLY A 83 -18.61 -16.72 -6.56
CA GLY A 83 -19.08 -18.08 -6.27
C GLY A 83 -18.04 -19.17 -6.52
N ALA A 84 -16.95 -18.88 -7.23
CA ALA A 84 -15.84 -19.82 -7.36
C ALA A 84 -15.20 -20.07 -5.99
N ARG A 85 -14.74 -21.30 -5.78
CA ARG A 85 -13.96 -21.67 -4.60
C ARG A 85 -12.47 -21.53 -4.92
N PHE A 86 -11.71 -21.01 -3.98
CA PHE A 86 -10.25 -21.07 -3.98
C PHE A 86 -9.78 -21.92 -2.79
N SER A 87 -8.90 -22.89 -3.03
CA SER A 87 -8.44 -23.81 -1.98
C SER A 87 -7.28 -23.25 -1.14
N GLY A 88 -6.51 -22.32 -1.72
CA GLY A 88 -5.38 -21.71 -1.05
C GLY A 88 -5.76 -20.62 -0.05
N LEU A 89 -4.75 -19.90 0.41
CA LEU A 89 -4.89 -18.84 1.40
C LEU A 89 -5.58 -17.62 0.77
N VAL A 90 -6.61 -17.09 1.41
CA VAL A 90 -7.33 -15.92 0.89
C VAL A 90 -7.23 -14.76 1.87
N LEU A 91 -6.74 -13.64 1.38
CA LEU A 91 -6.78 -12.37 2.11
C LEU A 91 -8.17 -11.76 2.00
N THR A 92 -8.85 -11.62 3.13
CA THR A 92 -10.22 -11.11 3.17
C THR A 92 -10.55 -10.58 4.57
N PRO A 93 -11.33 -9.49 4.70
CA PRO A 93 -11.71 -8.91 6.00
C PRO A 93 -12.48 -9.90 6.89
N ILE A 94 -13.22 -10.84 6.30
CA ILE A 94 -13.90 -11.92 7.05
C ILE A 94 -12.95 -12.96 7.66
N GLY A 95 -11.64 -12.83 7.47
CA GLY A 95 -10.64 -13.71 8.09
C GLY A 95 -10.56 -13.50 9.60
N GLN A 96 -10.29 -14.56 10.35
CA GLN A 96 -10.13 -14.48 11.82
C GLN A 96 -8.68 -14.66 12.27
N LYS A 97 -7.84 -15.26 11.42
CA LYS A 97 -6.44 -15.55 11.73
C LYS A 97 -5.54 -14.66 10.87
N CYS A 98 -4.52 -14.08 11.48
CA CYS A 98 -3.48 -13.38 10.73
C CYS A 98 -2.66 -14.38 9.91
N VAL A 99 -2.18 -13.95 8.74
CA VAL A 99 -1.16 -14.68 7.99
C VAL A 99 0.05 -14.88 8.88
N SER A 100 0.60 -16.10 8.87
CA SER A 100 1.80 -16.45 9.63
C SER A 100 2.68 -17.42 8.85
N PRO A 101 3.94 -17.65 9.28
CA PRO A 101 4.82 -18.61 8.62
C PRO A 101 4.27 -20.05 8.57
N THR A 102 3.33 -20.40 9.46
CA THR A 102 2.63 -21.71 9.43
C THR A 102 1.80 -21.92 8.16
N ASP A 103 1.40 -20.85 7.48
CA ASP A 103 0.60 -20.92 6.25
C ASP A 103 1.44 -21.29 5.01
N ARG A 104 2.77 -21.44 5.14
CA ARG A 104 3.68 -21.76 4.03
C ARG A 104 3.23 -22.96 3.21
N GLY A 105 2.83 -24.05 3.85
CA GLY A 105 2.37 -25.26 3.15
C GLY A 105 1.12 -25.01 2.30
N ILE A 106 0.18 -24.20 2.82
CA ILE A 106 -1.06 -23.86 2.10
C ILE A 106 -0.72 -23.04 0.84
N VAL A 107 0.17 -22.06 0.97
CA VAL A 107 0.60 -21.22 -0.15
C VAL A 107 1.37 -22.05 -1.18
N GLN A 108 2.26 -22.94 -0.73
CA GLN A 108 3.04 -23.79 -1.61
C GLN A 108 2.17 -24.75 -2.44
N ASP A 109 1.17 -25.37 -1.83
CA ASP A 109 0.36 -26.41 -2.48
C ASP A 109 -0.80 -25.84 -3.30
N TYR A 110 -1.40 -24.74 -2.81
CA TYR A 110 -2.66 -24.21 -3.36
C TYR A 110 -2.60 -22.73 -3.73
N GLY A 111 -1.52 -22.03 -3.39
CA GLY A 111 -1.33 -20.63 -3.69
C GLY A 111 -2.08 -19.66 -2.77
N CYS A 112 -2.17 -18.41 -3.21
CA CYS A 112 -2.87 -17.35 -2.49
C CYS A 112 -3.83 -16.56 -3.39
N ALA A 113 -4.84 -15.93 -2.78
CA ALA A 113 -5.74 -15.06 -3.47
C ALA A 113 -6.14 -13.83 -2.66
N VAL A 114 -6.57 -12.80 -3.37
CA VAL A 114 -7.01 -11.53 -2.78
C VAL A 114 -8.38 -11.11 -3.32
N VAL A 115 -9.05 -10.19 -2.63
CA VAL A 115 -10.30 -9.58 -3.08
C VAL A 115 -9.99 -8.16 -3.55
N ASP A 116 -10.11 -7.91 -4.86
CA ASP A 116 -9.96 -6.58 -5.45
C ASP A 116 -11.28 -5.83 -5.41
N CYS A 117 -11.35 -4.92 -4.45
CA CYS A 117 -12.50 -4.08 -4.18
C CYS A 117 -12.02 -2.69 -3.76
N SER A 118 -12.88 -1.69 -3.88
CA SER A 118 -12.54 -0.36 -3.41
C SER A 118 -12.67 -0.31 -1.89
N TRP A 119 -11.71 0.31 -1.20
CA TRP A 119 -11.80 0.56 0.25
C TRP A 119 -13.09 1.28 0.66
N ALA A 120 -13.69 2.08 -0.23
CA ALA A 120 -14.94 2.80 0.01
C ALA A 120 -16.20 1.93 -0.05
N ARG A 121 -16.10 0.66 -0.49
CA ARG A 121 -17.25 -0.24 -0.72
C ARG A 121 -17.04 -1.62 -0.11
N LEU A 122 -16.29 -1.68 0.99
CA LEU A 122 -16.11 -2.91 1.75
C LEU A 122 -17.46 -3.45 2.27
N ASP A 123 -18.30 -2.58 2.82
CA ASP A 123 -19.61 -2.98 3.38
C ASP A 123 -20.57 -3.55 2.33
N ASP A 124 -20.47 -3.08 1.08
CA ASP A 124 -21.26 -3.56 -0.05
C ASP A 124 -20.74 -4.89 -0.63
N THR A 125 -19.55 -5.34 -0.21
CA THR A 125 -18.85 -6.43 -0.88
C THR A 125 -19.40 -7.80 -0.47
N PRO A 126 -19.79 -8.66 -1.43
CA PRO A 126 -20.41 -9.95 -1.12
C PRO A 126 -19.38 -11.01 -0.71
N PHE A 127 -18.66 -10.80 0.40
CA PHE A 127 -17.62 -11.72 0.89
C PHE A 127 -18.14 -13.16 1.09
N GLY A 128 -19.41 -13.32 1.49
CA GLY A 128 -20.04 -14.66 1.64
C GLY A 128 -20.14 -15.47 0.33
N ARG A 129 -19.98 -14.84 -0.84
CA ARG A 129 -19.93 -15.54 -2.14
C ARG A 129 -18.51 -15.97 -2.52
N MET A 130 -17.49 -15.57 -1.78
CA MET A 130 -16.09 -15.94 -2.02
C MET A 130 -15.72 -17.06 -1.07
N ARG A 131 -15.69 -18.30 -1.59
CA ARG A 131 -15.55 -19.49 -0.74
C ARG A 131 -14.11 -19.92 -0.63
N THR A 132 -13.59 -19.98 0.60
CA THR A 132 -12.25 -20.51 0.91
C THR A 132 -12.26 -21.27 2.23
N PRO A 133 -11.45 -22.34 2.37
CA PRO A 133 -11.21 -22.96 3.68
C PRO A 133 -10.20 -22.17 4.53
N ASN A 134 -9.41 -21.28 3.92
CA ASN A 134 -8.26 -20.63 4.55
C ASN A 134 -8.32 -19.09 4.47
N PRO A 135 -9.35 -18.43 5.03
CA PRO A 135 -9.39 -16.98 5.10
C PRO A 135 -8.37 -16.47 6.12
N ARG A 136 -7.65 -15.40 5.77
CA ARG A 136 -6.64 -14.74 6.62
C ARG A 136 -6.74 -13.22 6.55
N LEU A 137 -6.36 -12.59 7.64
CA LEU A 137 -6.06 -11.15 7.72
C LEU A 137 -4.56 -10.93 7.53
N LEU A 138 -4.18 -9.77 7.00
CA LEU A 138 -2.78 -9.36 7.06
C LEU A 138 -2.49 -8.68 8.40
N PRO A 139 -1.30 -8.88 8.98
CA PRO A 139 -0.87 -8.09 10.12
C PRO A 139 -0.66 -6.63 9.72
N PHE A 140 -0.50 -5.77 10.72
CA PHE A 140 -0.24 -4.36 10.53
C PHE A 140 0.95 -4.11 9.58
N LEU A 141 0.70 -3.39 8.50
CA LEU A 141 1.70 -2.93 7.54
C LEU A 141 1.27 -1.57 7.02
N VAL A 142 2.23 -0.80 6.52
CA VAL A 142 2.00 0.54 5.98
C VAL A 142 2.08 0.49 4.46
N ALA A 143 1.08 1.10 3.81
CA ALA A 143 1.04 1.20 2.37
C ALA A 143 2.17 2.10 1.82
N ALA A 144 2.85 1.63 0.79
CA ALA A 144 3.81 2.39 -0.01
C ALA A 144 3.26 2.76 -1.39
N ASN A 145 2.08 2.25 -1.76
CA ASN A 145 1.43 2.62 -3.02
C ASN A 145 1.11 4.13 -3.09
N PRO A 146 1.15 4.75 -4.28
CA PRO A 146 0.96 6.20 -4.42
C PRO A 146 -0.42 6.74 -4.01
N ILE A 147 -1.44 5.88 -3.86
CA ILE A 147 -2.80 6.30 -3.52
C ILE A 147 -2.97 6.41 -2.01
N ASN A 148 -2.37 5.47 -1.26
CA ASN A 148 -2.52 5.34 0.18
C ASN A 148 -1.20 5.42 0.94
N TYR A 149 -0.16 6.01 0.36
CA TYR A 149 1.17 6.08 0.96
C TYR A 149 1.12 6.54 2.43
N GLY A 150 1.78 5.79 3.30
CA GLY A 150 1.85 6.07 4.74
C GLY A 150 0.59 5.69 5.53
N LYS A 151 -0.48 5.22 4.88
CA LYS A 151 -1.69 4.81 5.58
C LYS A 151 -1.55 3.38 6.11
N PRO A 152 -1.92 3.12 7.37
CA PRO A 152 -1.89 1.79 7.95
C PRO A 152 -2.97 0.89 7.34
N CYS A 153 -2.63 -0.38 7.09
CA CYS A 153 -3.52 -1.46 6.62
C CYS A 153 -4.24 -1.22 5.27
N GLN A 154 -4.05 -0.07 4.61
CA GLN A 154 -4.68 0.27 3.32
C GLN A 154 -3.81 -0.15 2.13
N LEU A 155 -3.36 -1.40 2.16
CA LEU A 155 -2.50 -1.99 1.14
C LEU A 155 -3.25 -2.13 -0.21
N SER A 156 -2.49 -2.06 -1.29
CA SER A 156 -2.93 -2.45 -2.63
C SER A 156 -2.91 -3.98 -2.78
N CYS A 157 -3.57 -4.52 -3.80
CA CYS A 157 -3.60 -5.98 -4.03
C CYS A 157 -2.19 -6.57 -4.19
N VAL A 158 -1.28 -5.86 -4.86
CA VAL A 158 0.10 -6.33 -5.04
C VAL A 158 0.88 -6.34 -3.73
N GLU A 159 0.74 -5.29 -2.90
CA GLU A 159 1.38 -5.24 -1.58
C GLU A 159 0.84 -6.34 -0.67
N ALA A 160 -0.47 -6.61 -0.73
CA ALA A 160 -1.10 -7.65 0.06
C ALA A 160 -0.61 -9.06 -0.33
N ILE A 161 -0.50 -9.32 -1.64
CA ILE A 161 0.11 -10.55 -2.17
C ILE A 161 1.58 -10.65 -1.71
N ALA A 162 2.36 -9.59 -1.92
CA ALA A 162 3.78 -9.59 -1.59
C ALA A 162 4.04 -9.78 -0.09
N ALA A 163 3.26 -9.13 0.78
CA ALA A 163 3.32 -9.31 2.22
C ALA A 163 3.05 -10.77 2.61
N THR A 164 2.02 -11.39 2.03
CA THR A 164 1.70 -12.80 2.27
C THR A 164 2.87 -13.69 1.88
N LEU A 165 3.43 -13.47 0.70
CA LEU A 165 4.57 -14.25 0.19
C LEU A 165 5.79 -14.08 1.09
N LEU A 166 6.12 -12.87 1.53
CA LEU A 166 7.23 -12.61 2.45
C LEU A 166 7.05 -13.33 3.79
N ILE A 167 5.88 -13.17 4.41
CA ILE A 167 5.58 -13.80 5.72
C ILE A 167 5.61 -15.32 5.61
N THR A 168 5.20 -15.89 4.48
CA THR A 168 5.20 -17.35 4.26
C THR A 168 6.52 -17.89 3.68
N GLY A 169 7.53 -17.04 3.50
CA GLY A 169 8.89 -17.41 3.12
C GLY A 169 9.14 -17.56 1.60
N PHE A 170 8.44 -16.78 0.79
CA PHE A 170 8.58 -16.69 -0.68
C PHE A 170 9.05 -15.28 -1.09
N PRO A 171 10.27 -14.86 -0.68
CA PRO A 171 10.72 -13.48 -0.87
C PRO A 171 11.05 -13.14 -2.32
N GLU A 172 11.51 -14.10 -3.12
CA GLU A 172 11.85 -13.84 -4.53
C GLU A 172 10.59 -13.64 -5.37
N GLU A 173 9.56 -14.43 -5.08
CA GLU A 173 8.23 -14.26 -5.63
C GLU A 173 7.67 -12.90 -5.27
N ALA A 174 7.72 -12.51 -3.98
CA ALA A 174 7.26 -11.20 -3.54
C ALA A 174 7.96 -10.04 -4.27
N LYS A 175 9.29 -10.09 -4.39
CA LYS A 175 10.09 -9.08 -5.12
C LYS A 175 9.68 -9.03 -6.59
N TYR A 176 9.42 -10.17 -7.22
CA TYR A 176 8.98 -10.23 -8.60
C TYR A 176 7.63 -9.51 -8.82
N TYR A 177 6.64 -9.76 -7.96
CA TYR A 177 5.35 -9.08 -8.02
C TYR A 177 5.50 -7.56 -7.86
N LEU A 178 6.31 -7.13 -6.87
CA LEU A 178 6.56 -5.71 -6.62
C LEU A 178 7.38 -5.06 -7.74
N GLY A 179 8.26 -5.81 -8.41
CA GLY A 179 9.10 -5.32 -9.50
C GLY A 179 8.32 -4.84 -10.73
N LYS A 180 7.06 -5.25 -10.89
CA LYS A 180 6.16 -4.72 -11.95
C LYS A 180 5.61 -3.33 -11.65
N PHE A 181 5.99 -2.75 -10.50
CA PHE A 181 5.57 -1.43 -10.06
C PHE A 181 6.82 -0.61 -9.74
N SER A 182 6.94 0.56 -10.36
CA SER A 182 8.10 1.46 -10.16
C SER A 182 8.33 1.86 -8.70
N TRP A 183 7.26 1.91 -7.90
CA TRP A 183 7.28 2.20 -6.45
C TRP A 183 7.35 0.95 -5.56
N GLY A 184 7.33 -0.26 -6.14
CA GLY A 184 7.19 -1.51 -5.37
C GLY A 184 8.33 -1.77 -4.38
N HIS A 185 9.55 -1.32 -4.69
CA HIS A 185 10.70 -1.38 -3.79
C HIS A 185 10.46 -0.62 -2.47
N SER A 186 9.75 0.52 -2.54
CA SER A 186 9.44 1.34 -1.37
C SER A 186 8.58 0.60 -0.35
N PHE A 187 7.77 -0.39 -0.77
CA PHE A 187 7.00 -1.21 0.16
C PHE A 187 7.89 -2.07 1.07
N LEU A 188 8.95 -2.65 0.49
CA LEU A 188 9.92 -3.45 1.23
C LEU A 188 10.72 -2.58 2.20
N GLU A 189 11.18 -1.42 1.73
CA GLU A 189 11.95 -0.47 2.55
C GLU A 189 11.12 0.07 3.71
N LEU A 190 9.88 0.48 3.45
CA LEU A 190 9.00 1.07 4.45
C LEU A 190 8.63 0.08 5.58
N ASN A 191 8.53 -1.21 5.26
CA ASN A 191 8.09 -2.24 6.18
C ASN A 191 9.19 -3.24 6.55
N ASP A 192 10.46 -2.93 6.27
CA ASP A 192 11.58 -3.87 6.39
C ASP A 192 11.69 -4.52 7.78
N GLU A 193 11.63 -3.69 8.84
CA GLU A 193 11.69 -4.15 10.23
C GLU A 193 10.53 -5.11 10.57
N LEU A 194 9.30 -4.75 10.21
CA LEU A 194 8.11 -5.54 10.46
C LEU A 194 8.12 -6.85 9.67
N LEU A 195 8.41 -6.79 8.37
CA LEU A 195 8.43 -7.97 7.49
C LEU A 195 9.50 -8.97 7.92
N LYS A 196 10.70 -8.49 8.29
CA LYS A 196 11.75 -9.34 8.87
C LYS A 196 11.29 -9.98 10.17
N SER A 197 10.73 -9.20 11.10
CA SER A 197 10.23 -9.70 12.38
C SER A 197 9.13 -10.75 12.18
N TYR A 198 8.17 -10.50 11.29
CA TYR A 198 7.09 -11.44 10.97
C TYR A 198 7.59 -12.74 10.36
N SER A 199 8.60 -12.69 9.50
CA SER A 199 9.19 -13.89 8.89
C SER A 199 9.87 -14.83 9.90
N LEU A 200 10.28 -14.29 11.06
CA LEU A 200 10.91 -15.05 12.14
C LEU A 200 9.91 -15.62 13.15
N CYS A 201 8.66 -15.19 13.12
CA CYS A 201 7.60 -15.68 14.00
C CYS A 201 7.27 -17.15 13.71
N LYS A 202 6.79 -17.87 14.71
CA LYS A 202 6.38 -19.28 14.58
C LYS A 202 4.90 -19.44 14.28
N ASN A 203 4.05 -18.53 14.74
CA ASN A 203 2.61 -18.65 14.67
C ASN A 203 1.93 -17.27 14.60
N ALA A 204 0.60 -17.26 14.42
CA ALA A 204 -0.19 -16.03 14.32
C ALA A 204 -0.22 -15.22 15.63
N GLU A 205 -0.05 -15.84 16.80
CA GLU A 205 -0.03 -15.15 18.10
C GLU A 205 1.25 -14.31 18.24
N GLU A 206 2.40 -14.86 17.83
CA GLU A 206 3.67 -14.12 17.80
C GLU A 206 3.63 -12.95 16.81
N ILE A 207 2.98 -13.14 15.65
CA ILE A 207 2.74 -12.04 14.69
C ILE A 207 1.96 -10.90 15.35
N ILE A 208 0.88 -11.24 16.08
CA ILE A 208 0.05 -10.28 16.80
C ILE A 208 0.87 -9.56 17.89
N ALA A 209 1.70 -10.29 18.65
CA ALA A 209 2.56 -9.69 19.67
C ALA A 209 3.60 -8.73 19.08
N VAL A 210 4.19 -9.07 17.93
CA VAL A 210 5.15 -8.20 17.23
C VAL A 210 4.48 -6.92 16.74
N GLN A 211 3.30 -6.99 16.12
CA GLN A 211 2.60 -5.78 15.67
C GLN A 211 2.17 -4.90 16.85
N GLU A 212 1.69 -5.48 17.95
CA GLU A 212 1.26 -4.72 19.13
C GLU A 212 2.43 -3.97 19.74
N LYS A 213 3.57 -4.64 19.89
CA LYS A 213 4.81 -4.00 20.35
C LYS A 213 5.20 -2.83 19.44
N PHE A 214 5.24 -3.05 18.13
CA PHE A 214 5.59 -2.00 17.17
C PHE A 214 4.65 -0.79 17.27
N LEU A 215 3.34 -1.01 17.41
CA LEU A 215 2.36 0.05 17.56
C LEU A 215 2.53 0.84 18.87
N VAL A 216 2.87 0.17 19.96
CA VAL A 216 3.17 0.83 21.25
C VAL A 216 4.43 1.68 21.13
N ASP A 217 5.50 1.14 20.57
CA ASP A 217 6.77 1.83 20.40
C ASP A 217 6.62 3.06 19.48
N ALA A 218 5.91 2.91 18.35
CA ALA A 218 5.63 4.00 17.42
C ALA A 218 4.79 5.13 18.06
N ARG A 219 3.82 4.77 18.92
CA ARG A 219 3.04 5.76 19.69
C ARG A 219 3.91 6.51 20.69
N ALA A 220 4.77 5.80 21.42
CA ALA A 220 5.70 6.40 22.38
C ALA A 220 6.68 7.35 21.68
N GLU A 221 7.24 6.96 20.52
CA GLU A 221 8.13 7.81 19.73
C GLU A 221 7.40 9.08 19.24
N LYS A 222 6.15 8.95 18.77
CA LYS A 222 5.34 10.11 18.36
C LYS A 222 5.11 11.07 19.52
N LEU A 223 4.76 10.57 20.71
CA LEU A 223 4.57 11.40 21.90
C LEU A 223 5.86 12.12 22.31
N ASN A 224 7.00 11.42 22.25
CA ASN A 224 8.30 12.01 22.57
C ASN A 224 8.69 13.13 21.59
N ARG A 225 8.47 12.92 20.28
CA ARG A 225 8.68 13.98 19.27
C ARG A 225 7.82 15.22 19.51
N HIS A 226 6.59 15.06 20.00
CA HIS A 226 5.73 16.19 20.35
C HIS A 226 6.10 16.87 21.68
N ALA A 227 6.76 16.15 22.59
CA ALA A 227 7.24 16.71 23.85
C ALA A 227 8.48 17.59 23.67
N VAL A 228 9.27 17.35 22.63
CA VAL A 228 10.41 18.19 22.24
C VAL A 228 9.91 19.24 21.24
N SER A 229 9.68 20.47 21.72
CA SER A 229 9.34 21.60 20.85
C SER A 229 10.52 21.89 19.90
N ASP A 230 10.31 21.75 18.59
CA ASP A 230 11.27 22.16 17.55
C ASP A 230 11.45 23.69 17.46
N PHE A 231 10.62 24.46 18.16
CA PHE A 231 10.79 25.90 18.25
C PHE A 231 11.89 26.26 19.25
N PRO A 232 12.81 27.18 18.90
CA PRO A 232 13.73 27.73 19.88
C PRO A 232 12.93 28.36 21.03
N PRO A 233 13.41 28.27 22.28
CA PRO A 233 12.75 28.93 23.40
C PRO A 233 12.58 30.41 23.05
N THR A 234 11.33 30.87 23.08
CA THR A 234 11.04 32.29 22.89
C THR A 234 11.31 32.93 24.25
N ASP A 235 12.38 33.71 24.37
CA ASP A 235 12.67 34.55 25.54
C ASP A 235 11.65 35.71 25.62
N SER A 236 10.38 35.38 25.78
CA SER A 236 9.35 36.33 26.18
C SER A 236 8.83 35.87 27.53
N GLU A 237 9.24 36.59 28.57
CA GLU A 237 8.79 36.42 29.93
C GLU A 237 7.27 36.60 30.00
N SER A 238 6.54 35.50 29.99
CA SER A 238 5.17 35.44 30.48
C SER A 238 4.99 34.14 31.23
N GLU A 239 4.83 34.27 32.54
CA GLU A 239 4.46 33.18 33.45
C GLU A 239 3.09 32.63 33.02
N GLU A 240 3.08 31.44 32.41
CA GLU A 240 1.84 30.67 32.25
C GLU A 240 2.04 29.29 32.89
N GLU A 241 1.13 28.99 33.81
CA GLU A 241 1.10 27.81 34.66
C GLU A 241 1.06 26.52 33.82
N LYS A 242 1.97 25.58 34.13
CA LYS A 242 1.93 24.24 33.56
C LYS A 242 0.76 23.45 34.17
N GLU A 243 -0.34 23.33 33.44
CA GLU A 243 -1.31 22.27 33.72
C GLU A 243 -0.69 20.91 33.31
N GLU A 244 -0.33 20.10 34.29
CA GLU A 244 0.03 18.69 34.07
C GLU A 244 -1.21 17.90 33.60
N ALA A 245 -1.30 17.69 32.29
CA ALA A 245 -2.23 16.71 31.73
C ALA A 245 -1.78 15.29 32.14
N THR A 246 -2.37 14.78 33.21
CA THR A 246 -2.06 13.43 33.72
C THR A 246 -2.33 12.35 32.67
N PRO A 247 -1.38 11.41 32.46
CA PRO A 247 -1.39 10.46 31.33
C PRO A 247 -2.57 9.46 31.35
N VAL A 248 -3.26 9.31 32.49
CA VAL A 248 -4.28 8.27 32.70
C VAL A 248 -5.60 8.57 32.00
N LYS A 249 -6.02 9.85 31.90
CA LYS A 249 -7.29 10.21 31.25
C LYS A 249 -7.22 10.06 29.72
N THR A 250 -6.08 10.38 29.13
CA THR A 250 -5.85 10.30 27.69
C THR A 250 -5.77 8.87 27.19
N ILE A 251 -5.24 7.94 28.00
CA ILE A 251 -5.19 6.50 27.68
C ILE A 251 -6.60 5.91 27.52
N SER A 252 -7.55 6.31 28.38
CA SER A 252 -8.92 5.76 28.37
C SER A 252 -9.76 6.16 27.14
N GLN A 253 -9.60 7.37 26.61
CA GLN A 253 -10.29 7.83 25.40
C GLN A 253 -9.68 7.24 24.12
N ILE A 254 -8.43 6.78 24.18
CA ILE A 254 -7.70 6.24 23.04
C ILE A 254 -7.91 4.72 22.91
N ASP A 255 -8.09 3.99 24.02
CA ASP A 255 -8.50 2.58 24.00
C ASP A 255 -9.86 2.37 23.29
N GLU A 256 -10.76 3.37 23.33
CA GLU A 256 -12.00 3.36 22.55
C GLU A 256 -11.74 3.48 21.03
N GLN A 257 -10.79 4.33 20.59
CA GLN A 257 -10.40 4.43 19.17
C GLN A 257 -9.68 3.17 18.66
N VAL A 258 -8.95 2.46 19.52
CA VAL A 258 -8.26 1.21 19.15
C VAL A 258 -9.24 0.05 18.97
N LYS A 259 -10.35 0.01 19.71
CA LYS A 259 -11.43 -0.96 19.48
C LYS A 259 -12.08 -0.78 18.11
N ASP A 260 -12.23 0.46 17.64
CA ASP A 260 -12.75 0.75 16.30
C ASP A 260 -11.78 0.36 15.17
N MET A 261 -10.47 0.27 15.44
CA MET A 261 -9.48 -0.22 14.48
C MET A 261 -9.38 -1.76 14.41
N HIS A 262 -10.01 -2.49 15.33
CA HIS A 262 -10.05 -3.96 15.38
C HIS A 262 -11.33 -4.55 14.77
N ILE A 263 -12.19 -3.73 14.14
CA ILE A 263 -13.37 -4.20 13.40
C ILE A 263 -13.20 -3.80 11.94
N GLY A 264 -12.78 -4.78 11.14
CA GLY A 264 -12.64 -4.68 9.69
C GLY A 264 -12.26 -6.02 9.09
#